data_AF-A0A9X3Z3V7-F1
#
_entry.id   AF-A0A9X3Z3V7-F1
#
_cell.length_a   1.000
_cell.length_b   1.000
_cell.length_c   1.000
_cell.angle_alpha   90.00
_cell.angle_beta   90.00
_cell.angle_gamma   90.00
#
_symmetry.space_group_name_H-M   'P 1'
#
loop_
_entity.id
_entity.type
_entity.pdbx_description
1 polymer ?
#
loop_
_entity_poly.entity_id
_entity_poly.type
_entity_poly.pdbx_seq_one_letter_code
_entity_poly.pdbx_strand_id
1 'polypeptide(L)'
;MLKKWTNALKPEDTKLKEFEMLKYFVTGYFNTGYSWSELEERTIAFRDDEKPEYTIQLKRSLSKLQELINNGDQKRWVEVQKYIYELSMRDLEFKRGQEFIDRVNNALDS
;
A
#
# COMPACT_ATOMS: atom_id res chain seq x y z
N MET A 1 -3.05 -28.15 31.80
CA MET A 1 -2.28 -28.04 30.55
C MET A 1 -2.79 -26.82 29.77
N LEU A 2 -2.07 -25.69 29.83
CA LEU A 2 -2.41 -24.48 29.10
C LEU A 2 -1.93 -24.63 27.65
N LYS A 3 -2.87 -24.73 26.70
CA LYS A 3 -2.56 -24.61 25.27
C LYS A 3 -2.12 -23.16 25.02
N LYS A 4 -0.82 -22.94 24.85
CA LYS A 4 -0.29 -21.68 24.31
C LYS A 4 -0.75 -21.57 22.86
N TRP A 5 -1.75 -20.73 22.62
CA TRP A 5 -2.06 -20.27 21.27
C TRP A 5 -0.95 -19.31 20.85
N THR A 6 0.12 -19.84 20.28
CA THR A 6 1.00 -19.03 19.45
C THR A 6 0.25 -18.75 18.17
N ASN A 7 -0.39 -17.57 18.07
CA ASN A 7 -0.78 -16.99 16.78
C ASN A 7 0.49 -16.68 16.00
N ALA A 8 1.15 -17.71 15.48
CA ALA A 8 2.15 -17.53 14.45
C ALA A 8 1.40 -16.99 13.23
N LEU A 9 1.74 -15.75 12.84
CA LEU A 9 1.30 -15.18 11.58
C LEU A 9 1.61 -16.19 10.47
N LYS A 10 0.66 -16.42 9.57
CA LYS A 10 0.89 -17.37 8.49
C LYS A 10 2.01 -16.82 7.58
N PRO A 11 2.79 -17.68 6.89
CA PRO A 11 3.84 -17.21 5.98
C PRO A 11 3.34 -16.19 4.94
N GLU A 12 2.10 -16.34 4.48
CA GLU A 12 1.39 -15.39 3.62
C GLU A 12 1.18 -14.01 4.29
N ASP A 13 0.85 -13.97 5.58
CA ASP A 13 0.71 -12.72 6.35
C ASP A 13 2.06 -12.00 6.49
N THR A 14 3.16 -12.76 6.50
CA THR A 14 4.52 -12.21 6.62
C THR A 14 4.94 -11.49 5.34
N LYS A 15 4.50 -11.99 4.18
CA LYS A 15 4.77 -11.36 2.87
C LYS A 15 3.97 -10.09 2.66
N LEU A 16 2.78 -9.97 3.26
CA LEU A 16 1.96 -8.76 3.14
C LEU A 16 2.45 -7.59 3.99
N LYS A 17 3.26 -7.86 5.02
CA LYS A 17 3.87 -6.81 5.86
C LYS A 17 4.75 -5.83 5.08
N GLU A 18 5.31 -6.24 3.93
CA GLU A 18 6.07 -5.32 3.07
C GLU A 18 5.20 -4.19 2.47
N PHE A 19 3.87 -4.32 2.56
CA PHE A 19 2.87 -3.33 2.16
C PHE A 19 2.18 -2.64 3.35
N GLU A 20 2.65 -2.83 4.58
CA GLU A 20 2.04 -2.25 5.78
C GLU A 20 2.00 -0.72 5.74
N MET A 21 3.08 -0.07 5.27
CA MET A 21 3.10 1.38 5.12
C MET A 21 2.16 1.86 4.01
N LEU A 22 2.02 1.10 2.92
CA LEU A 22 1.05 1.40 1.87
C LEU A 22 -0.39 1.26 2.40
N LYS A 23 -0.66 0.26 3.24
CA LYS A 23 -1.93 0.13 3.95
C LYS A 23 -2.19 1.33 4.86
N TYR A 24 -1.21 1.73 5.67
CA TYR A 24 -1.32 2.90 6.53
C TYR A 24 -1.64 4.18 5.73
N PHE A 25 -0.87 4.45 4.66
CA PHE A 25 -1.10 5.58 3.77
C PHE A 25 -2.53 5.60 3.21
N VAL A 26 -2.96 4.50 2.61
CA VAL A 26 -4.30 4.41 2.00
C VAL A 26 -5.40 4.56 3.05
N THR A 27 -5.31 3.84 4.16
CA THR A 27 -6.36 3.82 5.19
C THR A 27 -6.42 5.12 6.00
N GLY A 28 -5.29 5.81 6.19
CA GLY A 28 -5.24 7.11 6.87
C GLY A 28 -5.69 8.25 5.98
N TYR A 29 -5.15 8.32 4.76
CA TYR A 29 -5.32 9.48 3.89
C TYR A 29 -6.47 9.34 2.91
N PHE A 30 -7.10 8.18 2.77
CA PHE A 30 -8.28 7.96 1.90
C PHE A 30 -9.43 7.25 2.66
N ASN A 31 -9.53 7.47 3.97
CA ASN A 31 -10.51 6.80 4.86
C ASN A 31 -11.99 7.00 4.47
N THR A 32 -12.32 8.07 3.76
CA THR A 32 -13.69 8.45 3.36
C THR A 32 -14.00 8.09 1.90
N GLY A 33 -13.02 7.58 1.15
CA GLY A 33 -13.15 7.18 -0.24
C GLY A 33 -11.89 7.48 -1.07
N TYR A 34 -11.74 6.75 -2.17
CA TYR A 34 -10.62 6.94 -3.09
C TYR A 34 -10.99 7.92 -4.17
N SER A 35 -10.18 8.94 -4.37
CA SER A 35 -10.23 9.73 -5.59
C SER A 35 -8.85 9.83 -6.22
N TRP A 36 -8.77 9.46 -7.50
CA TRP A 36 -7.58 9.69 -8.32
C TRP A 36 -7.25 11.18 -8.49
N SER A 37 -8.23 12.07 -8.37
CA SER A 37 -7.96 13.52 -8.46
C SER A 37 -7.25 14.05 -7.22
N GLU A 38 -7.46 13.41 -6.06
CA GLU A 38 -6.91 13.84 -4.76
C GLU A 38 -5.60 13.11 -4.42
N LEU A 39 -5.14 12.18 -5.26
CA LEU A 39 -4.01 11.32 -4.97
C LEU A 39 -2.75 12.13 -4.64
N GLU A 40 -2.38 13.08 -5.50
CA GLU A 40 -1.18 13.89 -5.34
C GLU A 40 -1.26 14.80 -4.11
N GLU A 41 -2.39 15.50 -3.92
CA GLU A 41 -2.62 16.37 -2.77
C GLU A 41 -2.50 15.59 -1.45
N ARG A 42 -3.15 14.42 -1.36
CA ARG A 42 -3.10 13.56 -0.17
C ARG A 42 -1.72 12.93 0.03
N THR A 43 -0.97 12.64 -1.04
CA THR A 43 0.42 12.19 -0.93
C THR A 43 1.35 13.30 -0.42
N ILE A 44 1.16 14.54 -0.86
CA ILE A 44 1.90 15.70 -0.35
C ILE A 44 1.60 15.90 1.13
N ALA A 45 0.32 15.85 1.54
CA ALA A 45 -0.07 15.91 2.94
C ALA A 45 0.62 14.82 3.78
N PHE A 46 0.61 13.56 3.30
CA PHE A 46 1.33 12.47 3.98
C PHE A 46 2.82 12.76 4.14
N ARG A 47 3.49 13.29 3.11
CA ARG A 47 4.92 13.61 3.17
C ARG A 47 5.21 14.72 4.19
N ASP A 48 4.35 15.73 4.25
CA ASP A 48 4.55 16.92 5.07
C ASP A 48 4.15 16.71 6.54
N ASP A 49 3.12 15.90 6.79
CA ASP A 49 2.57 15.66 8.13
C ASP A 49 3.26 14.50 8.87
N GLU A 50 3.79 13.51 8.14
CA GLU A 50 4.39 12.31 8.73
C GLU A 50 5.91 12.41 8.91
N LYS A 51 6.48 11.45 9.64
CA LYS A 51 7.93 11.36 9.80
C LYS A 51 8.62 11.02 8.48
N PRO A 52 9.82 11.56 8.20
CA PRO A 52 10.57 11.24 6.97
C PRO A 52 10.78 9.74 6.73
N GLU A 53 10.90 8.93 7.80
CA GLU A 53 11.05 7.48 7.69
C GLU A 53 9.81 6.80 7.09
N TYR A 54 8.62 7.40 7.18
CA TYR A 54 7.39 6.86 6.63
C TYR A 54 7.34 7.05 5.12
N THR A 55 7.83 8.17 4.59
CA THR A 55 8.05 8.36 3.15
C THR A 55 9.02 7.32 2.60
N ILE A 56 10.12 7.03 3.30
CA ILE A 56 11.07 5.98 2.89
C ILE A 56 10.40 4.60 2.87
N GLN A 57 9.60 4.28 3.89
CA GLN A 57 8.88 3.01 3.96
C GLN A 57 7.79 2.90 2.88
N LEU A 58 7.08 3.99 2.58
CA LEU A 58 6.08 4.02 1.52
C LEU A 58 6.73 3.77 0.17
N LYS A 59 7.86 4.43 -0.14
CA LYS A 59 8.62 4.16 -1.36
C LYS A 59 9.07 2.70 -1.48
N ARG A 60 9.46 2.06 -0.37
CA ARG A 60 9.80 0.63 -0.36
C ARG A 60 8.58 -0.24 -0.68
N SER A 61 7.41 0.05 -0.09
CA SER A 61 6.17 -0.65 -0.42
C SER A 61 5.77 -0.46 -1.90
N LEU A 62 5.94 0.75 -2.45
CA LEU A 62 5.71 1.02 -3.88
C LEU A 62 6.67 0.26 -4.79
N SER A 63 7.96 0.17 -4.40
CA SER A 63 8.94 -0.64 -5.13
C SER A 63 8.56 -2.13 -5.14
N LYS A 64 8.00 -2.66 -4.04
CA LYS A 64 7.47 -4.03 -4.01
C LYS A 64 6.25 -4.20 -4.91
N LEU A 65 5.40 -3.18 -4.96
CA LEU A 65 4.25 -3.16 -5.87
C LEU A 65 4.70 -3.15 -7.34
N GLN A 66 5.76 -2.40 -7.65
CA GLN A 66 6.41 -2.38 -8.97
C GLN A 66 6.98 -3.75 -9.36
N GLU A 67 7.60 -4.47 -8.43
CA GLU A 67 8.08 -5.84 -8.67
C GLU A 67 6.92 -6.77 -9.10
N LEU A 68 5.73 -6.64 -8.50
CA LEU A 68 4.56 -7.42 -8.90
C LEU A 68 4.11 -7.10 -10.33
N ILE A 69 4.13 -5.81 -10.70
CA ILE A 69 3.78 -5.37 -12.06
C ILE A 69 4.78 -5.94 -13.07
N ASN A 70 6.09 -5.77 -12.81
CA ASN A 70 7.16 -6.23 -13.69
C ASN A 70 7.14 -7.75 -13.90
N ASN A 71 6.76 -8.50 -12.85
CA ASN A 71 6.66 -9.96 -12.90
C ASN A 71 5.30 -10.47 -13.45
N GLY A 72 4.34 -9.57 -13.72
CA GLY A 72 2.99 -9.98 -14.12
C GLY A 72 2.22 -10.73 -13.02
N ASP A 73 2.57 -10.57 -11.74
CA ASP A 73 2.01 -11.33 -10.62
C ASP A 73 0.64 -10.76 -10.18
N GLN A 74 -0.36 -10.96 -11.04
CA GLN A 74 -1.73 -10.51 -10.80
C GLN A 74 -2.36 -11.21 -9.58
N LYS A 75 -1.96 -12.44 -9.27
CA LYS A 75 -2.51 -13.17 -8.13
C LYS A 75 -2.10 -12.49 -6.83
N ARG A 76 -0.81 -12.21 -6.65
CA ARG A 76 -0.30 -11.53 -5.46
C ARG A 76 -0.78 -10.08 -5.39
N TRP A 77 -0.94 -9.42 -6.53
CA TRP A 77 -1.59 -8.12 -6.59
C TRP A 77 -2.98 -8.13 -5.93
N VAL A 78 -3.83 -9.10 -6.26
CA VAL A 78 -5.17 -9.23 -5.66
C VAL A 78 -5.10 -9.48 -4.15
N GLU A 79 -4.10 -10.23 -3.67
CA GLU A 79 -3.86 -10.41 -2.23
C GLU A 79 -3.47 -9.10 -1.55
N VAL A 80 -2.57 -8.32 -2.16
CA VAL A 80 -2.15 -7.00 -1.68
C VAL A 80 -3.31 -6.01 -1.66
N GLN A 81 -4.13 -5.97 -2.71
CA GLN A 81 -5.34 -5.15 -2.74
C GLN A 81 -6.26 -5.50 -1.58
N LYS A 82 -6.56 -6.79 -1.35
CA LYS A 82 -7.42 -7.21 -0.23
C LYS A 82 -6.86 -6.81 1.13
N TYR A 83 -5.53 -6.87 1.27
CA TYR A 83 -4.85 -6.50 2.51
C TYR A 83 -4.92 -5.00 2.80
N ILE A 84 -4.70 -4.15 1.78
CA ILE A 84 -4.71 -2.69 1.90
C ILE A 84 -6.14 -2.18 2.10
N TYR A 85 -7.09 -2.67 1.31
CA TYR A 85 -8.44 -2.11 1.19
C TYR A 85 -9.45 -2.87 2.06
N GLU A 86 -9.15 -3.01 3.34
CA GLU A 86 -9.88 -3.88 4.28
C GLU A 86 -11.38 -3.53 4.40
N LEU A 87 -11.82 -2.32 4.01
CA LEU A 87 -13.24 -1.92 4.13
C LEU A 87 -13.93 -1.18 2.98
N SER A 88 -13.28 -0.41 2.09
CA SER A 88 -14.10 0.45 1.20
C SER A 88 -13.43 1.14 0.01
N MET A 89 -12.44 0.57 -0.69
CA MET A 89 -11.98 1.20 -1.95
C MET A 89 -11.65 0.13 -2.99
N ARG A 90 -12.65 -0.14 -3.83
CA ARG A 90 -12.55 -1.08 -4.95
C ARG A 90 -11.79 -0.38 -6.09
N ASP A 91 -10.89 -1.11 -6.72
CA ASP A 91 -10.41 -0.82 -8.09
C ASP A 91 -9.15 0.05 -8.25
N LEU A 92 -8.11 -0.15 -7.42
CA LEU A 92 -6.74 0.03 -7.94
C LEU A 92 -6.40 -1.15 -8.87
N GLU A 93 -6.96 -1.19 -10.07
CA GLU A 93 -6.73 -2.27 -11.02
C GLU A 93 -5.23 -2.43 -11.33
N PHE A 94 -4.78 -3.67 -11.55
CA PHE A 94 -3.39 -3.97 -11.91
C PHE A 94 -2.88 -3.11 -13.08
N LYS A 95 -3.73 -2.91 -14.10
CA LYS A 95 -3.42 -2.10 -15.29
C LYS A 95 -3.16 -0.61 -14.99
N ARG A 96 -3.65 -0.12 -13.85
CA ARG A 96 -3.45 1.25 -13.36
C ARG A 96 -2.39 1.31 -12.26
N GLY A 97 -1.81 0.17 -11.88
CA GLY A 97 -0.80 0.09 -10.84
C GLY A 97 0.43 0.94 -11.15
N GLN A 98 0.87 0.98 -12.41
CA GLN A 98 2.01 1.80 -12.81
C GLN A 98 1.70 3.29 -12.64
N GLU A 99 0.55 3.75 -13.16
CA GLU A 99 0.09 5.13 -13.03
C GLU A 99 0.02 5.56 -11.55
N PHE A 100 -0.48 4.69 -10.68
CA PHE A 100 -0.51 4.94 -9.24
C PHE A 100 0.89 5.11 -8.65
N ILE A 101 1.80 4.18 -8.91
CA ILE A 101 3.17 4.21 -8.38
C ILE A 101 3.88 5.48 -8.82
N ASP A 102 3.76 5.84 -10.11
CA ASP A 102 4.43 7.01 -10.67
C ASP A 102 3.91 8.30 -10.04
N ARG A 103 2.58 8.46 -9.91
CA ARG A 103 1.97 9.66 -9.32
C ARG A 103 2.32 9.83 -7.85
N VAL A 104 2.30 8.75 -7.07
CA VAL A 104 2.69 8.80 -5.66
C VAL A 104 4.17 9.12 -5.51
N ASN A 105 5.06 8.47 -6.28
CA ASN A 105 6.50 8.78 -6.22
C ASN A 105 6.79 10.24 -6.59
N ASN A 106 6.20 10.74 -7.67
CA ASN A 106 6.38 12.13 -8.10
C ASN A 106 5.93 13.12 -7.01
N ALA A 107 4.79 12.87 -6.36
CA ALA A 107 4.31 13.72 -5.28
C ALA A 107 5.22 13.67 -4.04
N LEU A 108 5.75 12.49 -3.69
CA LEU A 108 6.71 12.35 -2.58
C LEU A 108 8.03 13.08 -2.83
N ASP A 109 8.43 13.27 -4.09
CA ASP A 109 9.67 13.94 -4.51
C ASP A 109 9.51 15.42 -4.86
N SER A 110 8.28 15.95 -4.83
CA SER A 110 7.96 17.33 -5.22
C SER A 110 8.37 18.42 -4.23
#